data_AF-A0A1C0AG74-F1
#
_entry.id   AF-A0A1C0AG74-F1
#
_cell.length_a   1.000
_cell.length_b   1.000
_cell.length_c   1.000
_cell.angle_alpha   90.00
_cell.angle_beta   90.00
_cell.angle_gamma   90.00
#
_symmetry.space_group_name_H-M   'P 1'
#
loop_
_entity.id
_entity.type
_entity.pdbx_description
1 polymer ?
#
loop_
_entity_poly.entity_id
_entity_poly.type
_entity_poly.pdbx_seq_one_letter_code
_entity_poly.pdbx_strand_id
1 'polypeptide(L)'
;MRTKDVLKDIEEYSIFMQYLYLGETIKFNNGMTTLELVMDEELEIYAKNLLFPNLPPLLYSNDLSLTNVLFGIIPKLKKEKPEKHNCFSNRWEEIKELCLIQLSLNLS
;
A
#
# COMPACT_ATOMS: atom_id res chain seq x y z
N MET A 1 -9.52 12.24 17.91
CA MET A 1 -8.75 12.49 19.15
C MET A 1 -7.29 12.19 18.86
N ARG A 2 -6.34 13.07 19.22
CA ARG A 2 -4.91 12.84 18.97
C ARG A 2 -4.34 11.87 20.00
N THR A 3 -3.73 10.78 19.58
CA THR A 3 -3.13 9.76 20.47
C THR A 3 -1.73 9.39 19.99
N LYS A 4 -0.90 8.82 20.88
CA LYS A 4 0.45 8.34 20.53
C LYS A 4 0.40 7.17 19.55
N ASP A 5 -0.67 6.37 19.59
CA ASP A 5 -0.84 5.23 18.68
C ASP A 5 -1.08 5.72 17.25
N VAL A 6 -1.97 6.69 17.07
CA VAL A 6 -2.19 7.33 15.76
C VAL A 6 -0.91 7.99 15.22
N LEU A 7 -0.07 8.54 16.10
CA LEU A 7 1.23 9.10 15.68
C LEU A 7 2.17 8.04 15.12
N LYS A 8 2.19 6.83 15.70
CA LYS A 8 2.97 5.70 15.17
C LYS A 8 2.38 5.18 13.88
N ASP A 9 1.05 5.14 13.77
CA ASP A 9 0.40 4.67 12.56
C ASP A 9 0.68 5.58 11.35
N ILE A 10 0.98 6.87 11.54
CA ILE A 10 1.40 7.76 10.44
C ILE A 10 2.65 7.26 9.72
N GLU A 11 3.58 6.61 10.44
CA GLU A 11 4.76 6.00 9.82
C GLU A 11 4.37 4.89 8.84
N GLU A 12 3.35 4.09 9.18
CA GLU A 12 2.82 3.03 8.32
C GLU A 12 2.29 3.61 6.99
N TYR A 13 1.66 4.80 7.02
CA TYR A 13 1.22 5.50 5.81
C TYR A 13 2.38 5.97 4.94
N SER A 14 3.46 6.46 5.56
CA SER A 14 4.67 6.85 4.84
C SER A 14 5.26 5.65 4.09
N ILE A 15 5.37 4.50 4.77
CA ILE A 15 5.87 3.25 4.16
C ILE A 15 4.97 2.80 3.01
N PHE A 16 3.65 2.89 3.17
CA PHE A 16 2.69 2.56 2.12
C PHE A 16 2.93 3.39 0.85
N MET A 17 3.12 4.72 1.01
CA MET A 17 3.39 5.61 -0.11
C MET A 17 4.77 5.38 -0.72
N GLN A 18 5.79 5.12 0.10
CA GLN A 18 7.12 4.77 -0.38
C GLN A 18 7.09 3.52 -1.25
N TYR A 19 6.35 2.48 -0.85
CA TYR A 19 6.25 1.25 -1.63
C TYR A 19 5.71 1.52 -3.02
N LEU A 20 4.61 2.29 -3.12
CA LEU A 20 4.05 2.69 -4.41
C LEU A 20 5.02 3.55 -5.24
N TYR A 21 5.72 4.48 -4.60
CA TYR A 21 6.74 5.33 -5.27
C TYR A 21 7.91 4.51 -5.85
N LEU A 22 8.25 3.37 -5.26
CA LEU A 22 9.25 2.46 -5.80
C LEU A 22 8.80 1.70 -7.06
N GLY A 23 7.62 2.02 -7.59
CA GLY A 23 7.00 1.35 -8.74
C GLY A 23 6.37 0.00 -8.39
N GLU A 24 6.25 -0.31 -7.10
CA GLU A 24 5.58 -1.51 -6.64
C GLU A 24 4.07 -1.33 -6.61
N THR A 25 3.34 -2.44 -6.69
CA THR A 25 1.87 -2.41 -6.68
C THR A 25 1.32 -2.99 -5.38
N ILE A 26 0.22 -2.42 -4.91
CA ILE A 26 -0.52 -2.92 -3.74
C ILE A 26 -1.85 -3.46 -4.21
N LYS A 27 -2.07 -4.75 -4.00
CA LYS A 27 -3.37 -5.39 -4.23
C LYS A 27 -4.11 -5.52 -2.91
N PHE A 28 -5.38 -5.15 -2.90
CA PHE A 28 -6.22 -5.37 -1.73
C PHE A 28 -7.68 -5.55 -2.15
N ASN A 29 -8.42 -6.37 -1.41
CA ASN A 29 -9.85 -6.55 -1.64
C ASN A 29 -10.66 -5.44 -0.94
N ASN A 30 -11.43 -4.65 -1.69
CA ASN A 30 -12.23 -3.55 -1.11
C ASN A 30 -13.58 -4.01 -0.51
N GLY A 31 -13.91 -5.30 -0.58
CA GLY A 31 -15.20 -5.89 -0.19
C GLY A 31 -16.07 -6.29 -1.37
N MET A 32 -15.77 -5.77 -2.57
CA MET A 32 -16.48 -6.09 -3.82
C MET A 32 -15.54 -6.75 -4.84
N THR A 33 -14.32 -6.26 -4.96
CA THR A 33 -13.31 -6.71 -5.93
C THR A 33 -11.91 -6.52 -5.36
N THR A 34 -10.92 -7.08 -6.06
CA THR A 34 -9.51 -6.76 -5.81
C THR A 34 -9.13 -5.56 -6.65
N LEU A 35 -8.64 -4.51 -5.98
CA LEU A 35 -8.03 -3.36 -6.63
C LEU A 35 -6.51 -3.53 -6.60
N GLU A 36 -5.86 -3.13 -7.68
CA GLU A 36 -4.40 -2.97 -7.75
C GLU A 36 -4.09 -1.48 -7.81
N LEU A 37 -3.33 -1.00 -6.84
CA LEU A 37 -2.86 0.38 -6.77
C LEU A 37 -1.49 0.50 -7.41
N VAL A 38 -1.33 1.54 -8.23
CA VAL A 38 -0.07 1.91 -8.89
C VAL A 38 0.08 3.42 -8.81
N MET A 39 1.30 3.91 -8.58
CA MET A 39 1.63 5.34 -8.64
C MET A 39 2.31 5.66 -9.96
N ASP A 40 1.95 6.80 -10.57
CA ASP A 40 2.60 7.31 -11.78
C ASP A 40 3.77 8.25 -11.47
N GLU A 41 4.36 8.84 -12.51
CA GLU A 41 5.52 9.74 -12.39
C GLU A 41 5.14 11.09 -11.76
N GLU A 42 3.87 11.48 -11.85
CA GLU A 42 3.27 12.67 -11.26
C GLU A 42 2.85 12.49 -9.79
N LEU A 43 3.12 11.32 -9.20
CA LEU A 43 2.74 10.92 -7.83
C LEU A 43 1.23 10.75 -7.64
N GLU A 44 0.47 10.65 -8.72
CA GLU A 44 -0.93 10.30 -8.68
C GLU A 44 -1.09 8.79 -8.59
N ILE A 45 -2.07 8.34 -7.79
CA ILE A 45 -2.29 6.92 -7.54
C ILE A 45 -3.56 6.50 -8.26
N TYR A 46 -3.45 5.43 -9.02
CA TYR A 46 -4.55 4.85 -9.78
C TYR A 46 -4.90 3.48 -9.24
N ALA A 47 -6.20 3.17 -9.25
CA ALA A 47 -6.72 1.86 -8.91
C ALA A 47 -7.21 1.15 -10.17
N LYS A 48 -6.62 -0.01 -10.48
CA LYS A 48 -7.11 -0.93 -11.50
C LYS A 48 -8.04 -1.96 -10.86
N ASN A 49 -9.25 -2.08 -11.38
CA ASN A 49 -10.19 -3.12 -10.95
C ASN A 49 -9.87 -4.45 -11.65
N LEU A 50 -9.37 -5.43 -10.91
CA LEU A 50 -8.94 -6.71 -11.48
C LEU A 50 -10.10 -7.59 -11.98
N LEU A 51 -11.34 -7.31 -11.56
CA LEU A 51 -12.53 -7.98 -12.09
C LEU A 51 -12.92 -7.45 -13.49
N PHE A 52 -12.59 -6.20 -13.80
CA PHE A 52 -12.89 -5.56 -15.09
C PHE A 52 -11.61 -4.98 -15.71
N PRO A 53 -10.66 -5.84 -16.12
CA PRO A 53 -9.31 -5.42 -16.51
C PRO A 53 -9.27 -4.55 -17.79
N ASN A 54 -10.36 -4.56 -18.57
CA ASN A 54 -10.49 -3.76 -19.78
C ASN A 54 -10.92 -2.31 -19.51
N LEU A 55 -11.38 -1.99 -18.29
CA LEU A 55 -11.69 -0.62 -17.91
C LEU A 55 -10.40 0.15 -17.59
N PRO A 56 -10.33 1.45 -17.91
CA PRO A 56 -9.19 2.26 -17.55
C PRO A 56 -9.03 2.33 -16.02
N PRO A 57 -7.80 2.40 -15.50
CA PRO A 57 -7.56 2.69 -14.10
C PRO A 57 -8.22 4.01 -13.67
N LEU A 58 -8.76 4.04 -12.46
CA LEU A 58 -9.41 5.22 -11.91
C LEU A 58 -8.42 5.99 -11.04
N LEU A 59 -8.41 7.32 -11.15
CA LEU A 59 -7.67 8.17 -10.21
C LEU A 59 -8.19 7.94 -8.79
N TYR A 60 -7.32 7.52 -7.89
CA TYR A 60 -7.65 7.01 -6.56
C TYR A 60 -6.94 7.75 -5.42
N SER A 61 -6.12 8.75 -5.72
CA SER A 61 -5.38 9.57 -4.74
C SER A 61 -6.30 10.13 -3.65
N ASN A 62 -7.50 10.59 -4.01
CA ASN A 62 -8.47 11.16 -3.07
C ASN A 62 -9.06 10.13 -2.10
N ASP A 63 -9.10 8.86 -2.48
CA ASP A 63 -9.60 7.77 -1.64
C ASP A 63 -8.52 7.23 -0.69
N LEU A 64 -7.24 7.55 -0.92
CA LEU A 64 -6.11 7.15 -0.09
C LEU A 64 -5.81 8.14 1.04
N SER A 65 -6.86 8.66 1.67
CA SER A 65 -6.69 9.41 2.92
C SER A 65 -5.99 8.57 3.99
N LEU A 66 -5.27 9.24 4.90
CA LEU A 66 -4.59 8.59 6.02
C LEU A 66 -5.51 7.60 6.76
N THR A 67 -6.75 8.00 7.05
CA THR A 67 -7.74 7.15 7.71
C THR A 67 -8.07 5.89 6.89
N ASN A 68 -8.29 6.03 5.58
CA ASN A 68 -8.66 4.90 4.73
C ASN A 68 -7.52 3.89 4.58
N VAL A 69 -6.28 4.37 4.49
CA VAL A 69 -5.11 3.51 4.41
C VAL A 69 -4.88 2.78 5.74
N LEU A 70 -4.83 3.51 6.86
CA LEU A 70 -4.51 2.94 8.18
C LEU A 70 -5.58 2.00 8.73
N PHE A 71 -6.86 2.33 8.53
CA PHE A 71 -7.98 1.56 9.09
C PHE A 71 -8.70 0.69 8.06
N GLY A 72 -8.43 0.88 6.77
CA GLY A 72 -9.06 0.13 5.67
C GLY A 72 -8.11 -0.83 4.98
N ILE A 73 -6.99 -0.33 4.45
CA ILE A 73 -6.11 -1.11 3.56
C ILE A 73 -5.07 -1.92 4.35
N ILE A 74 -4.27 -1.27 5.20
CA ILE A 74 -3.21 -1.93 5.97
C ILE A 74 -3.74 -3.10 6.82
N PRO A 75 -4.89 -2.99 7.52
CA PRO A 75 -5.43 -4.11 8.28
C PRO A 75 -5.82 -5.31 7.42
N LYS A 76 -6.10 -5.12 6.13
CA LYS A 76 -6.33 -6.21 5.17
C LYS A 76 -5.01 -6.84 4.76
N LEU A 77 -4.00 -6.04 4.42
CA LEU A 77 -2.65 -6.52 4.10
C LEU A 77 -2.02 -7.32 5.25
N LYS A 78 -2.27 -6.92 6.51
CA LYS A 78 -1.83 -7.67 7.71
C LYS A 78 -2.47 -9.07 7.83
N LYS A 79 -3.57 -9.35 7.11
CA LYS A 79 -4.25 -10.66 7.08
C LYS A 79 -3.94 -11.48 5.83
N GLU A 80 -3.31 -10.87 4.83
CA GLU A 80 -2.95 -11.51 3.58
C GLU A 80 -1.56 -12.17 3.69
N LYS A 81 -1.37 -13.25 2.93
CA LYS A 81 -0.05 -13.89 2.81
C LYS A 81 0.91 -12.97 2.05
N PRO A 82 2.22 -13.04 2.31
CA PRO A 82 3.22 -12.36 1.48
C PRO A 82 3.07 -12.72 0.00
N GLU A 83 3.45 -11.79 -0.88
CA GLU A 83 3.30 -11.94 -2.33
C GLU A 83 4.61 -12.34 -3.03
N LYS A 84 5.76 -11.86 -2.56
CA LYS A 84 7.07 -12.06 -3.22
C LYS A 84 7.98 -13.05 -2.49
N HIS A 85 7.96 -13.01 -1.16
CA HIS A 85 8.87 -13.72 -0.27
C HIS A 85 8.07 -14.37 0.87
N ASN A 86 7.94 -15.69 0.81
CA ASN A 86 7.14 -16.47 1.76
C ASN A 86 7.76 -16.59 3.17
N CYS A 87 8.84 -15.86 3.47
CA CYS A 87 9.48 -15.84 4.79
C CYS A 87 8.82 -14.84 5.76
N PHE A 88 8.01 -13.90 5.27
CA PHE A 88 7.32 -12.92 6.11
C PHE A 88 6.00 -13.47 6.66
N SER A 89 5.52 -12.92 7.79
CA SER A 89 4.29 -13.43 8.40
C SER A 89 3.03 -13.00 7.65
N ASN A 90 3.07 -11.83 7.01
CA ASN A 90 1.97 -11.26 6.24
C ASN A 90 2.47 -10.28 5.17
N ARG A 91 1.58 -9.87 4.26
CA ARG A 91 1.88 -8.95 3.16
C ARG A 91 2.38 -7.58 3.64
N TRP A 92 1.87 -7.08 4.76
CA TRP A 92 2.31 -5.78 5.26
C TRP A 92 3.74 -5.80 5.80
N GLU A 93 4.13 -6.85 6.51
CA GLU A 93 5.52 -7.02 6.97
C GLU A 93 6.50 -7.08 5.80
N GLU A 94 6.15 -7.82 4.75
CA GLU A 94 6.95 -7.87 3.53
C GLU A 94 7.14 -6.48 2.90
N ILE A 95 6.06 -5.69 2.78
CA ILE A 95 6.12 -4.33 2.24
C ILE A 95 7.08 -3.45 3.05
N LYS A 96 6.97 -3.49 4.38
CA LYS A 96 7.84 -2.70 5.27
C LYS A 96 9.31 -3.03 5.10
N GLU A 97 9.64 -4.32 5.11
CA GLU A 97 11.03 -4.77 5.00
C GLU A 97 11.62 -4.43 3.63
N LEU A 98 10.84 -4.56 2.55
CA LEU A 98 11.28 -4.15 1.21
C LEU A 98 11.58 -2.65 1.14
N CYS A 99 10.72 -1.80 1.73
CA CYS A 99 10.99 -0.36 1.81
C CYS A 99 12.25 -0.04 2.61
N LEU A 100 12.45 -0.69 3.78
CA LEU A 100 13.63 -0.47 4.61
C LEU A 100 14.92 -0.89 3.90
N ILE A 101 14.92 -2.03 3.22
CA ILE A 101 16.05 -2.49 2.39
C ILE A 101 16.34 -1.46 1.31
N GLN A 102 15.33 -1.00 0.58
CA GLN A 102 15.53 -0.02 -0.48
C GLN A 102 16.06 1.31 0.05
N LEU A 103 15.55 1.81 1.19
CA LEU A 103 16.10 3.02 1.82
C LEU A 103 17.57 2.82 2.20
N SER A 104 17.92 1.68 2.80
CA SER A 104 19.31 1.38 3.15
C SER A 104 20.25 1.30 1.95
N LEU A 105 19.76 0.89 0.78
CA LEU A 105 20.56 0.81 -0.45
C LEU A 105 20.75 2.16 -1.15
N ASN A 106 19.82 3.10 -0.96
CA ASN A 106 19.83 4.39 -1.67
C ASN A 106 20.25 5.59 -0.80
N LEU A 107 20.22 5.45 0.52
CA LEU A 107 20.65 6.49 1.48
C LEU A 107 21.99 6.17 2.15
N SER A 108 22.66 5.07 1.75
CA SER A 108 24.02 4.71 2.17
C SER A 108 25.11 5.44 1.39
#